data_AF-A0A2A5CLB8-F1
#
_entry.id   AF-A0A2A5CLB8-F1
#
_cell.length_a   1.000
_cell.length_b   1.000
_cell.length_c   1.000
_cell.angle_alpha   90.00
_cell.angle_beta   90.00
_cell.angle_gamma   90.00
#
_symmetry.space_group_name_H-M   'P 1'
#
loop_
_entity.id
_entity.type
_entity.pdbx_description
1 polymer ?
#
loop_
_entity_poly.entity_id
_entity_poly.type
_entity_poly.pdbx_seq_one_letter_code
_entity_poly.pdbx_strand_id
1 'polypeptide(L)'
;MRRKQNLPRKSLRERVAERKAGIKEDVDPRRVKILRRIKLFANLFQGIGLVMLLVLLAQYISNGYDHMNWINVMIYSGMFLLGRAVTSFLNLSNILR
;
A
#
# COMPACT_ATOMS: atom_id res chain seq x y z
N MET A 1 -33.96 -1.63 11.88
CA MET A 1 -33.73 -2.40 10.63
C MET A 1 -33.34 -1.43 9.50
N ARG A 2 -32.09 -1.45 9.02
CA ARG A 2 -31.61 -0.55 7.96
C ARG A 2 -31.97 -1.15 6.59
N ARG A 3 -32.93 -0.54 5.87
CA ARG A 3 -33.32 -0.95 4.51
C ARG A 3 -32.11 -0.83 3.58
N LYS A 4 -31.64 -1.96 3.04
CA LYS A 4 -30.71 -2.00 1.90
C LYS A 4 -31.45 -1.37 0.71
N GLN A 5 -31.02 -0.19 0.27
CA GLN A 5 -31.47 0.39 -1.00
C GLN A 5 -31.01 -0.54 -2.12
N ASN A 6 -31.95 -1.28 -2.72
CA ASN A 6 -31.77 -1.94 -4.00
C ASN A 6 -31.62 -0.84 -5.06
N LEU A 7 -30.39 -0.48 -5.39
CA LEU A 7 -30.11 0.35 -6.56
C LEU A 7 -30.54 -0.44 -7.80
N PRO A 8 -31.42 0.11 -8.65
CA PRO A 8 -31.86 -0.57 -9.87
C PRO A 8 -30.66 -0.85 -10.79
N ARG A 9 -30.64 -2.01 -11.44
CA ARG A 9 -29.58 -2.36 -12.42
C ARG A 9 -29.61 -1.33 -13.56
N LYS A 10 -28.60 -0.47 -13.65
CA LYS A 10 -28.39 0.47 -14.77
C LYS A 10 -28.47 -0.24 -16.12
N SER A 11 -29.21 0.37 -17.05
CA SER A 11 -29.48 -0.14 -18.39
C SER A 11 -28.22 -0.11 -19.27
N LEU A 12 -28.21 -0.93 -20.33
CA LEU A 12 -27.08 -1.00 -21.27
C LEU A 12 -26.78 0.36 -21.94
N ARG A 13 -27.81 1.15 -22.25
CA ARG A 13 -27.66 2.47 -22.88
C ARG A 13 -26.98 3.48 -21.96
N GLU A 14 -27.35 3.50 -20.67
CA GLU A 14 -26.71 4.35 -19.67
C GLU A 14 -25.24 3.99 -19.47
N ARG A 15 -24.89 2.69 -19.48
CA ARG A 15 -23.49 2.23 -19.36
C ARG A 15 -22.63 2.63 -20.57
N VAL A 16 -23.22 2.67 -21.76
CA VAL A 16 -22.52 3.10 -22.99
C VAL A 16 -22.37 4.63 -23.00
N ALA A 17 -23.38 5.36 -22.54
CA ALA A 17 -23.31 6.81 -22.37
C ALA A 17 -22.27 7.21 -21.31
N GLU A 18 -22.21 6.53 -20.16
CA GLU A 18 -21.20 6.78 -19.11
C GLU A 18 -19.78 6.49 -19.59
N ARG A 19 -19.59 5.43 -20.39
CA ARG A 19 -18.30 5.15 -21.04
C ARG A 19 -17.92 6.21 -22.09
N LYS A 20 -18.88 6.69 -22.89
CA LYS A 20 -18.65 7.78 -23.85
C LYS A 20 -18.41 9.14 -23.16
N ALA A 21 -18.98 9.33 -21.97
CA ALA A 21 -18.82 10.53 -21.15
C ALA A 21 -17.55 10.52 -20.26
N GLY A 22 -16.75 9.43 -20.29
CA GLY A 22 -15.51 9.33 -19.51
C GLY A 22 -15.72 9.20 -17.99
N ILE A 23 -16.93 8.86 -17.54
CA ILE A 23 -17.26 8.77 -16.12
C ILE A 23 -16.66 7.45 -15.60
N LYS A 24 -15.54 7.55 -14.88
CA LYS A 24 -14.88 6.40 -14.23
C LYS A 24 -15.86 5.71 -13.29
N GLU A 25 -15.98 4.39 -13.41
CA GLU A 25 -16.85 3.54 -12.58
C GLU A 25 -16.73 3.91 -11.09
N ASP A 26 -17.88 4.06 -10.42
CA ASP A 26 -17.97 4.33 -8.98
C ASP A 26 -17.11 3.32 -8.21
N VAL A 27 -15.91 3.75 -7.82
CA VAL A 27 -15.03 2.92 -6.99
C VAL A 27 -15.68 2.85 -5.62
N ASP A 28 -16.06 1.65 -5.19
CA ASP A 28 -16.71 1.43 -3.91
C ASP A 28 -15.96 2.20 -2.79
N PRO A 29 -16.60 3.18 -2.13
CA PRO A 29 -15.94 4.06 -1.15
C PRO A 29 -15.33 3.28 0.01
N ARG A 30 -15.80 2.05 0.27
CA ARG A 30 -15.20 1.15 1.26
C ARG A 30 -13.82 0.66 0.82
N ARG A 31 -13.65 0.31 -0.46
CA ARG A 31 -12.35 -0.13 -1.01
C ARG A 31 -11.32 0.99 -0.97
N VAL A 32 -11.71 2.23 -1.27
CA VAL A 32 -10.79 3.39 -1.22
C VAL A 32 -10.27 3.62 0.21
N LYS A 33 -11.13 3.51 1.22
CA LYS A 33 -10.72 3.64 2.63
C LYS A 33 -9.75 2.55 3.05
N ILE A 34 -9.97 1.31 2.62
CA ILE A 34 -9.09 0.18 2.93
C ILE A 34 -7.73 0.37 2.26
N LEU A 35 -7.70 0.72 0.97
CA LEU A 35 -6.44 0.94 0.24
C LEU A 35 -5.61 2.07 0.85
N ARG A 36 -6.25 3.15 1.32
CA ARG A 36 -5.54 4.23 2.04
C ARG A 36 -4.91 3.74 3.34
N ARG A 37 -5.62 2.90 4.11
CA ARG A 37 -5.08 2.31 5.34
C ARG A 37 -3.89 1.40 5.05
N ILE A 38 -4.03 0.51 4.06
CA ILE A 38 -2.94 -0.39 3.64
C ILE A 38 -1.72 0.42 3.21
N LYS A 39 -1.90 1.48 2.42
CA LYS A 39 -0.81 2.38 2.01
C LYS A 39 -0.12 3.03 3.21
N LEU A 40 -0.89 3.47 4.21
CA LEU A 40 -0.36 4.08 5.43
C LEU A 40 0.46 3.07 6.25
N PHE A 41 -0.06 1.86 6.45
CA PHE A 41 0.68 0.78 7.11
C PHE A 41 1.95 0.40 6.36
N ALA A 42 1.89 0.27 5.03
CA ALA A 42 3.07 -0.04 4.22
C ALA A 42 4.16 1.03 4.33
N ASN A 43 3.77 2.32 4.33
CA ASN A 43 4.71 3.43 4.55
C ASN A 43 5.33 3.40 5.96
N LEU A 44 4.52 3.15 6.99
CA LEU A 44 5.03 3.02 8.36
C LEU A 44 6.00 1.85 8.49
N PHE A 45 5.66 0.71 7.90
CA PHE A 45 6.50 -0.48 7.91
C PHE A 45 7.83 -0.25 7.20
N GLN A 46 7.80 0.46 6.06
CA GLN A 46 8.99 0.88 5.34
C GLN A 46 9.86 1.82 6.20
N GLY A 47 9.24 2.82 6.84
CA GLY A 47 9.95 3.77 7.70
C GLY A 47 10.61 3.10 8.91
N ILE A 48 9.88 2.21 9.59
CA ILE A 48 10.41 1.44 10.73
C ILE A 48 11.58 0.56 10.29
N GLY A 49 11.46 -0.17 9.18
CA GLY A 49 12.56 -0.99 8.65
C GLY A 49 13.82 -0.17 8.37
N LEU A 50 13.66 1.04 7.82
CA LEU A 50 14.77 1.96 7.54
C LEU A 50 15.42 2.47 8.83
N VAL A 51 14.62 2.86 9.83
CA VAL A 51 15.13 3.31 11.13
C VAL A 51 15.89 2.17 11.82
N MET A 52 15.36 0.95 11.81
CA MET A 52 16.03 -0.20 12.40
C MET A 52 17.36 -0.55 11.71
N LEU A 53 17.42 -0.42 10.38
CA LEU A 53 18.69 -0.57 9.65
C LEU A 53 19.72 0.49 10.05
N LEU A 54 19.30 1.75 10.22
CA LEU A 54 20.19 2.82 10.67
C LEU A 54 20.69 2.57 12.10
N VAL A 55 19.81 2.14 13.01
CA VAL A 55 20.20 1.78 14.38
C VAL A 55 21.19 0.61 14.39
N LEU A 56 20.93 -0.42 13.59
CA LEU A 56 21.82 -1.58 13.47
C LEU A 56 23.19 -1.19 12.90
N LEU A 57 23.23 -0.28 11.91
CA LEU A 57 24.47 0.27 11.39
C LEU A 57 25.23 1.08 12.45
N ALA A 58 24.51 1.92 13.22
CA ALA A 58 25.11 2.69 14.31
C ALA A 58 25.70 1.78 15.40
N GLN A 59 24.99 0.70 15.77
CA GLN A 59 25.50 -0.32 16.69
C GLN A 59 26.73 -1.04 16.14
N TYR A 60 26.72 -1.39 14.84
CA TYR A 60 27.85 -2.05 14.19
C TYR A 60 29.12 -1.18 14.22
N ILE A 61 28.99 0.11 13.94
CA ILE A 61 30.09 1.08 14.03
C ILE A 61 30.54 1.26 15.49
N SER A 62 29.58 1.40 16.42
CA SER A 62 29.86 1.61 17.85
C SER A 62 30.55 0.42 18.51
N ASN A 63 30.29 -0.80 18.03
CA ASN A 63 30.91 -2.02 18.54
C ASN A 63 32.24 -2.33 17.84
N GLY A 64 32.82 -1.39 17.07
CA GLY A 64 34.12 -1.58 16.45
C GLY A 64 34.14 -2.63 15.33
N TYR A 65 33.04 -2.78 14.60
CA TYR A 65 32.88 -3.70 13.47
C TYR A 65 32.93 -5.20 13.84
N ASP A 66 32.79 -5.52 15.12
CA ASP A 66 33.10 -6.84 15.66
C ASP A 66 32.22 -7.94 15.04
N HIS A 67 30.90 -7.89 15.22
CA HIS A 67 29.96 -8.84 14.61
C HIS A 67 28.69 -8.15 14.08
N MET A 68 28.39 -8.36 12.80
CA MET A 68 27.13 -7.92 12.20
C MET A 68 26.10 -9.06 12.23
N ASN A 69 24.95 -8.81 12.85
CA ASN A 69 23.85 -9.76 12.85
C ASN A 69 23.11 -9.74 11.49
N TRP A 70 23.57 -10.58 10.57
CA TRP A 70 23.02 -10.71 9.21
C TRP A 70 21.53 -11.09 9.18
N ILE A 71 21.03 -11.78 10.20
CA ILE A 71 19.61 -12.11 10.31
C ILE A 71 18.80 -10.83 10.48
N ASN A 72 19.23 -9.93 11.37
CA ASN A 72 18.57 -8.64 11.57
C ASN A 72 18.64 -7.77 10.31
N VAL A 73 19.78 -7.77 9.61
CA VAL A 73 19.93 -7.08 8.30
C VAL A 73 18.91 -7.62 7.29
N MET A 74 18.79 -8.94 7.14
CA MET A 74 17.81 -9.56 6.22
C MET A 74 16.38 -9.22 6.61
N ILE A 75 16.04 -9.27 7.90
CA ILE A 75 14.69 -8.96 8.38
C ILE A 75 14.34 -7.50 8.10
N TYR A 76 15.18 -6.55 8.50
CA TYR A 76 14.86 -5.13 8.36
C TYR A 76 14.90 -4.67 6.89
N SER A 77 15.84 -5.21 6.10
CA SER A 77 15.87 -4.97 4.65
C SER A 77 14.64 -5.58 3.96
N GLY A 78 14.22 -6.79 4.33
CA GLY A 78 12.98 -7.41 3.87
C GLY A 78 11.75 -6.58 4.23
N MET A 79 11.67 -6.05 5.45
CA MET A 79 10.56 -5.17 5.87
C MET A 79 10.47 -3.92 4.99
N PHE A 80 11.60 -3.28 4.72
CA PHE A 80 11.67 -2.13 3.83
C PHE A 80 11.22 -2.47 2.40
N LEU A 81 11.76 -3.55 1.83
CA LEU A 81 11.47 -3.99 0.47
C LEU A 81 10.00 -4.40 0.29
N LEU A 82 9.42 -5.11 1.26
CA LEU A 82 8.00 -5.47 1.23
C LEU A 82 7.11 -4.23 1.30
N GLY A 83 7.42 -3.26 2.17
CA GLY A 83 6.71 -1.98 2.22
C GLY A 83 6.78 -1.23 0.88
N ARG A 84 7.96 -1.23 0.25
CA ARG A 84 8.22 -0.65 -1.09
C ARG A 84 7.46 -1.35 -2.21
N ALA A 85 7.42 -2.68 -2.20
CA ALA A 85 6.70 -3.46 -3.20
C ALA A 85 5.19 -3.15 -3.12
N VAL A 86 4.60 -3.22 -1.92
CA VAL A 86 3.17 -2.95 -1.70
C VAL A 86 2.80 -1.53 -2.13
N THR A 87 3.59 -0.52 -1.76
CA THR A 87 3.34 0.87 -2.19
C THR A 87 3.50 1.07 -3.69
N SER A 88 4.46 0.40 -4.32
CA SER A 88 4.67 0.46 -5.77
C SER A 88 3.52 -0.19 -6.54
N PHE A 89 3.07 -1.38 -6.12
CA PHE A 89 1.89 -2.03 -6.72
C PHE A 89 0.63 -1.18 -6.56
N LEU A 90 0.40 -0.59 -5.39
CA LEU A 90 -0.74 0.29 -5.15
C LEU A 90 -0.69 1.55 -6.04
N ASN A 91 0.48 2.17 -6.21
CA ASN A 91 0.61 3.33 -7.09
C ASN A 91 0.46 2.94 -8.57
N LEU A 92 1.05 1.82 -9.00
CA LEU A 92 0.91 1.31 -10.37
C LEU A 92 -0.56 0.98 -10.70
N SER A 93 -1.29 0.38 -9.75
CA SER A 93 -2.72 0.09 -9.90
C SER A 93 -3.60 1.34 -10.01
N ASN A 94 -3.13 2.49 -9.50
CA ASN A 94 -3.82 3.77 -9.67
C ASN A 94 -3.50 4.44 -11.01
N ILE A 95 -2.36 4.14 -11.62
CA ILE A 95 -1.95 4.67 -12.93
C ILE A 95 -2.60 3.87 -14.08
N LEU A 96 -2.75 2.56 -13.91
CA LEU A 96 -3.39 1.66 -14.89
C LEU A 96 -4.94 1.81 -14.94
N ARG A 97 -5.53 2.74 -14.20
CA ARG A 97 -6.98 2.89 -14.00
C ARG A 97 -7.45 4.29 -14.34
#